data_AF-A0A376RJI2-F1
#
_entry.id   AF-A0A376RJI2-F1
#
_cell.length_a   1.000
_cell.length_b   1.000
_cell.length_c   1.000
_cell.angle_alpha   90.00
_cell.angle_beta   90.00
_cell.angle_gamma   90.00
#
_symmetry.space_group_name_H-M   'P 1'
#
loop_
_entity.id
_entity.type
_entity.pdbx_description
1 polymer ?
#
loop_
_entity_poly.entity_id
_entity_poly.type
_entity_poly.pdbx_seq_one_letter_code
_entity_poly.pdbx_strand_id
1 'polypeptide(L)'
;MFEGGEIIRERIKRYQIDCDYRPGGLFVAMNDKQLATLEEQKENWERYGNKQLELLDANAIRREVASDRYTGALLDHSGGHIHPLNLAIGEADAIRLNGGRVYELSAVTQIQHTTPAVVRTAKGQVTAKYVIVAGNAYLGDKVEPELAKRSMPCGTQVITTERLSEDLARSLIPKNYCVEDCNYLLDYYRLTADNRLLYGGGVVYGARDPDDVERLVVPKLLKTFPQLKGVKIDYRWTGNFLLTLSRMPQFGRLDTNIYYMQGYSGHGVTCTHLAGRLIAELLRGDAERFDAFANLPHYPFPRRAHAACAVYRDGRGVLQPARSSGRLISD
;
A
#
# COMPACT_ATOMS: atom_id res chain seq x y z
N MET A 1 13.07 4.42 -5.62
CA MET A 1 11.84 4.24 -4.80
C MET A 1 10.71 5.16 -5.24
N PHE A 2 10.98 6.42 -5.59
CA PHE A 2 9.98 7.42 -6.00
C PHE A 2 9.28 7.15 -7.35
N GLU A 3 9.92 6.37 -8.22
CA GLU A 3 9.44 6.11 -9.58
C GLU A 3 8.05 5.46 -9.63
N GLY A 4 7.66 4.67 -8.61
CA GLY A 4 6.35 4.04 -8.57
C GLY A 4 5.19 5.02 -8.70
N GLY A 5 5.26 6.16 -8.00
CA GLY A 5 4.27 7.24 -8.11
C GLY A 5 4.28 7.92 -9.49
N GLU A 6 5.45 8.10 -10.08
CA GLU A 6 5.57 8.66 -11.44
C GLU A 6 4.98 7.74 -12.50
N ILE A 7 5.19 6.42 -12.39
CA ILE A 7 4.59 5.43 -13.29
C ILE A 7 3.07 5.52 -13.25
N ILE A 8 2.49 5.67 -12.05
CA ILE A 8 1.04 5.82 -11.88
C ILE A 8 0.55 7.08 -12.58
N ARG A 9 1.18 8.24 -12.30
CA ARG A 9 0.84 9.52 -12.96
C ARG A 9 0.96 9.43 -14.47
N GLU A 10 2.02 8.81 -14.98
CA GLU A 10 2.23 8.57 -16.41
C GLU A 10 1.07 7.75 -17.01
N ARG A 11 0.66 6.65 -16.36
CA ARG A 11 -0.43 5.78 -16.82
C ARG A 11 -1.79 6.49 -16.77
N ILE A 12 -2.09 7.19 -15.67
CA ILE A 12 -3.30 8.00 -15.52
C ILE A 12 -3.40 8.99 -16.69
N LYS A 13 -2.33 9.74 -16.96
CA LYS A 13 -2.30 10.71 -18.06
C LYS A 13 -2.39 10.04 -19.43
N ARG A 14 -1.64 8.96 -19.66
CA ARG A 14 -1.58 8.29 -20.97
C ARG A 14 -2.90 7.63 -21.35
N TYR A 15 -3.56 6.99 -20.40
CA TYR A 15 -4.78 6.20 -20.63
C TYR A 15 -6.05 6.91 -20.16
N GLN A 16 -5.94 8.13 -19.65
CA GLN A 16 -7.07 8.93 -19.16
C GLN A 16 -7.87 8.19 -18.08
N ILE A 17 -7.17 7.58 -17.12
CA ILE A 17 -7.79 6.77 -16.07
C ILE A 17 -8.43 7.70 -15.03
N ASP A 18 -9.75 7.64 -14.91
CA ASP A 18 -10.51 8.41 -13.91
C ASP A 18 -10.50 7.71 -12.55
N CYS A 19 -9.44 7.96 -11.77
CA CYS A 19 -9.23 7.37 -10.45
C CYS A 19 -9.13 8.39 -9.31
N ASP A 20 -9.74 9.58 -9.46
CA ASP A 20 -9.73 10.65 -8.44
C ASP A 20 -8.33 10.90 -7.85
N TYR A 21 -7.32 11.05 -8.72
CA TYR A 21 -5.96 11.31 -8.27
C TYR A 21 -5.85 12.70 -7.61
N ARG A 22 -5.30 12.72 -6.40
CA ARG A 22 -4.97 13.94 -5.66
C ARG A 22 -3.50 13.92 -5.22
N PRO A 23 -2.70 14.93 -5.59
CA PRO A 23 -1.31 15.01 -5.16
C PRO A 23 -1.20 15.47 -3.70
N GLY A 24 -0.06 15.17 -3.09
CA GLY A 24 0.31 15.58 -1.73
C GLY A 24 -0.11 14.58 -0.65
N GLY A 25 0.86 14.19 0.18
CA GLY A 25 0.65 13.33 1.33
C GLY A 25 1.43 13.80 2.55
N LEU A 26 0.82 13.70 3.72
CA LEU A 26 1.39 14.12 4.99
C LEU A 26 1.77 12.91 5.85
N PHE A 27 3.01 12.91 6.35
CA PHE A 27 3.43 12.09 7.48
C PHE A 27 3.34 12.95 8.75
N VAL A 28 2.37 12.70 9.62
CA VAL A 28 2.12 13.54 10.80
C VAL A 28 2.76 12.98 12.06
N ALA A 29 3.54 13.81 12.75
CA ALA A 29 4.18 13.48 14.01
C ALA A 29 3.26 13.78 15.20
N MET A 30 3.14 12.82 16.11
CA MET A 30 2.37 12.91 17.36
C MET A 30 3.20 13.43 18.55
N ASN A 31 4.53 13.52 18.38
CA ASN A 31 5.48 13.96 19.41
C ASN A 31 6.80 14.39 18.76
N ASP A 32 7.62 15.10 19.52
CA ASP A 32 8.89 15.70 19.05
C ASP A 32 9.90 14.66 18.58
N LYS A 33 9.90 13.46 19.17
CA LYS A 33 10.78 12.37 18.71
C LYS A 33 10.41 11.92 17.29
N GLN A 34 9.11 11.81 17.00
CA GLN A 34 8.64 11.50 15.65
C GLN A 34 8.95 12.64 14.68
N LEU A 35 8.86 13.90 15.12
CA LEU A 35 9.21 15.06 14.29
C LEU A 35 10.70 15.07 13.93
N ALA A 36 11.59 14.84 14.90
CA ALA A 36 13.02 14.69 14.64
C ALA A 36 13.33 13.53 13.67
N THR A 37 12.58 12.42 13.78
CA THR A 37 12.70 11.32 12.79
C THR A 37 12.27 11.76 11.38
N LEU A 38 11.27 12.64 11.26
CA LEU A 38 10.85 13.18 9.97
C LEU A 38 11.88 14.15 9.38
N GLU A 39 12.59 14.91 10.20
CA GLU A 39 13.71 15.75 9.78
C GLU A 39 14.83 14.90 9.17
N GLU A 40 15.28 13.86 9.88
CA GLU A 40 16.26 12.90 9.37
C GLU A 40 15.77 12.20 8.09
N GLN A 41 14.47 11.86 8.03
CA GLN A 41 13.85 11.23 6.88
C GLN A 41 13.84 12.15 5.65
N LYS A 42 13.59 13.45 5.85
CA LYS A 42 13.64 14.47 4.80
C LYS A 42 15.03 14.54 4.19
N GLU A 43 16.06 14.73 5.02
CA GLU A 43 17.45 14.75 4.55
C GLU A 43 17.80 13.48 3.78
N ASN A 44 17.37 12.32 4.29
CA ASN A 44 17.63 11.05 3.64
C ASN A 44 16.98 10.95 2.25
N TRP A 45 15.70 11.30 2.13
CA TRP A 45 15.00 11.26 0.85
C TRP A 45 15.51 12.30 -0.15
N GLU A 46 15.93 13.48 0.31
CA GLU A 46 16.56 14.51 -0.53
C GLU A 46 17.89 14.03 -1.11
N ARG A 47 18.71 13.32 -0.31
CA ARG A 47 19.96 12.68 -0.80
C ARG A 47 19.72 11.69 -1.93
N TYR A 48 18.57 11.01 -1.92
CA TYR A 48 18.19 10.06 -2.98
C TYR A 48 17.35 10.69 -4.11
N GLY A 49 17.14 12.00 -4.08
CA GLY A 49 16.57 12.76 -5.19
C GLY A 49 15.12 13.23 -5.02
N ASN A 50 14.43 12.92 -3.91
CA ASN A 50 13.14 13.56 -3.65
C ASN A 50 13.34 14.91 -2.97
N LYS A 51 13.23 15.98 -3.76
CA LYS A 51 13.34 17.37 -3.30
C LYS A 51 11.98 18.07 -3.11
N GLN A 52 10.88 17.33 -3.23
CA GLN A 52 9.52 17.84 -3.14
C GLN A 52 8.96 17.68 -1.72
N LEU A 53 9.78 18.01 -0.72
CA LEU A 53 9.53 17.76 0.69
C LEU A 53 9.52 19.05 1.49
N GLU A 54 8.53 19.20 2.35
CA GLU A 54 8.35 20.38 3.20
C GLU A 54 8.09 19.93 4.65
N LEU A 55 8.92 20.41 5.57
CA LEU A 55 8.74 20.17 7.00
C LEU A 55 7.78 21.22 7.57
N LEU A 56 6.76 20.76 8.28
CA LEU A 56 5.74 21.59 8.90
C LEU A 56 5.87 21.52 10.42
N ASP A 57 5.93 22.69 11.07
CA ASP A 57 5.86 22.79 12.52
C ASP A 57 4.40 22.63 13.05
N ALA A 58 4.24 22.69 14.36
CA ALA A 58 2.93 22.56 15.03
C ALA A 58 1.89 23.61 14.58
N ASN A 59 2.33 24.82 14.21
CA ASN A 59 1.42 25.87 13.74
C ASN A 59 1.04 25.66 12.27
N ALA A 60 1.99 25.15 11.46
CA ALA A 60 1.80 24.87 10.05
C ALA A 60 0.88 23.68 9.82
N ILE A 61 1.08 22.58 10.56
CA ILE A 61 0.25 21.37 10.39
C ILE A 61 -1.24 21.63 10.68
N ARG A 62 -1.57 22.53 11.62
CA ARG A 62 -2.95 22.92 11.94
C ARG A 62 -3.69 23.56 10.76
N ARG A 63 -2.97 24.12 9.80
CA ARG A 63 -3.56 24.67 8.56
C ARG A 63 -3.85 23.60 7.52
N GLU A 64 -3.16 22.46 7.60
CA GLU A 64 -3.31 21.35 6.65
C GLU A 64 -4.26 20.26 7.16
N VAL A 65 -4.34 20.06 8.48
CA VAL A 65 -5.23 19.10 9.13
C VAL A 65 -5.80 19.70 10.42
N ALA A 66 -7.13 19.75 10.54
CA ALA A 66 -7.82 20.30 11.70
C ALA A 66 -7.85 19.32 12.89
N SER A 67 -6.66 19.05 13.45
CA SER A 67 -6.44 18.14 14.57
C SER A 67 -5.37 18.71 15.51
N ASP A 68 -5.68 18.73 16.82
CA ASP A 68 -4.75 19.14 17.87
C ASP A 68 -3.69 18.08 18.22
N ARG A 69 -3.74 16.91 17.57
CA ARG A 69 -2.92 15.75 17.93
C ARG A 69 -1.46 15.86 17.50
N TYR A 70 -1.13 16.78 16.60
CA TYR A 70 0.12 16.76 15.86
C TYR A 70 1.09 17.85 16.31
N THR A 71 2.36 17.48 16.48
CA THR A 71 3.46 18.41 16.82
C THR A 71 4.18 18.93 15.58
N GLY A 72 3.94 18.31 14.42
CA GLY A 72 4.47 18.70 13.12
C GLY A 72 4.22 17.63 12.07
N ALA A 73 4.75 17.82 10.86
CA ALA A 73 4.61 16.86 9.77
C ALA A 73 5.72 16.99 8.71
N LEU A 74 5.83 15.98 7.86
CA LEU A 74 6.56 16.06 6.59
C LEU A 74 5.54 15.94 5.46
N LEU A 75 5.38 17.01 4.69
CA LEU A 75 4.58 17.05 3.48
C LEU A 75 5.44 16.58 2.31
N ASP A 76 4.98 15.54 1.62
CA ASP A 76 5.55 15.08 0.35
C ASP A 76 4.61 15.45 -0.79
N HIS A 77 4.99 16.48 -1.54
CA HIS A 77 4.22 16.97 -2.71
C HIS A 77 4.18 15.95 -3.85
N SER A 78 5.12 14.99 -3.87
CA SER A 78 5.13 13.89 -4.85
C SER A 78 4.25 12.69 -4.44
N GLY A 79 3.78 12.66 -3.19
CA GLY A 79 2.80 11.71 -2.68
C GLY A 79 1.38 12.02 -3.13
N GLY A 80 0.38 11.38 -2.54
CA GLY A 80 -1.02 11.63 -2.88
C GLY A 80 -1.98 10.52 -2.48
N HIS A 81 -3.17 10.54 -3.06
CA HIS A 81 -4.13 9.44 -2.98
C HIS A 81 -4.91 9.27 -4.28
N ILE A 82 -5.54 8.11 -4.40
CA ILE A 82 -6.32 7.67 -5.55
C ILE A 82 -7.46 6.77 -5.12
N HIS A 83 -8.43 6.59 -6.00
CA HIS A 83 -9.38 5.48 -5.95
C HIS A 83 -8.73 4.21 -6.55
N PRO A 84 -8.33 3.22 -5.72
CA PRO A 84 -7.54 2.07 -6.16
C PRO A 84 -8.24 1.20 -7.21
N LEU A 85 -9.53 0.93 -7.01
CA LEU A 85 -10.30 0.06 -7.88
C LEU A 85 -10.48 0.68 -9.27
N ASN A 86 -10.78 1.98 -9.35
CA ASN A 86 -10.83 2.70 -10.62
C ASN A 86 -9.47 2.72 -11.33
N LEU A 87 -8.37 2.86 -10.58
CA LEU A 87 -7.04 2.71 -11.17
C LEU A 87 -6.88 1.32 -11.79
N ALA A 88 -7.17 0.25 -11.04
CA ALA A 88 -7.04 -1.12 -11.51
C ALA A 88 -7.94 -1.43 -12.72
N ILE A 89 -9.17 -0.91 -12.74
CA ILE A 89 -10.10 -1.04 -13.87
C ILE A 89 -9.54 -0.32 -15.10
N GLY A 90 -9.10 0.93 -14.95
CA GLY A 90 -8.50 1.69 -16.05
C GLY A 90 -7.22 1.07 -16.59
N GLU A 91 -6.41 0.45 -15.73
CA GLU A 91 -5.23 -0.32 -16.16
C GLU A 91 -5.61 -1.62 -16.88
N ALA A 92 -6.67 -2.31 -16.46
CA ALA A 92 -7.19 -3.48 -17.16
C ALA A 92 -7.70 -3.11 -18.57
N ASP A 93 -8.35 -1.96 -18.70
CA ASP A 93 -8.78 -1.43 -20.00
C ASP A 93 -7.60 -1.02 -20.87
N ALA A 94 -6.56 -0.41 -20.27
CA ALA A 94 -5.30 -0.13 -20.97
C ALA A 94 -4.62 -1.41 -21.48
N ILE A 95 -4.65 -2.51 -20.71
CA ILE A 95 -4.14 -3.82 -21.15
C ILE A 95 -4.91 -4.29 -22.39
N ARG A 96 -6.26 -4.24 -22.36
CA ARG A 96 -7.11 -4.64 -23.49
C ARG A 96 -6.87 -3.78 -24.72
N LEU A 97 -6.75 -2.47 -24.55
CA LEU A 97 -6.46 -1.51 -25.62
C LEU A 97 -5.14 -1.84 -26.33
N ASN A 98 -4.15 -2.34 -25.60
CA ASN A 98 -2.85 -2.77 -26.15
C ASN A 98 -2.84 -4.24 -26.63
N GLY A 99 -4.01 -4.88 -26.79
CA GLY A 99 -4.15 -6.24 -27.31
C GLY A 99 -3.96 -7.36 -26.27
N GLY A 100 -3.79 -7.00 -25.00
CA GLY A 100 -3.78 -7.96 -23.89
C GLY A 100 -5.17 -8.55 -23.62
N ARG A 101 -5.22 -9.66 -22.88
CA ARG A 101 -6.46 -10.33 -22.49
C ARG A 101 -6.53 -10.45 -20.98
N VAL A 102 -7.68 -10.10 -20.40
CA VAL A 102 -7.97 -10.21 -18.97
C VAL A 102 -9.07 -11.25 -18.80
N TYR A 103 -8.80 -12.28 -18.01
CA TYR A 103 -9.75 -13.35 -17.70
C TYR A 103 -10.07 -13.30 -16.20
N GLU A 104 -11.30 -12.92 -15.87
CA GLU A 104 -11.81 -12.91 -14.51
C GLU A 104 -12.44 -14.26 -14.15
N LEU A 105 -12.72 -14.48 -12.85
CA LEU A 105 -13.33 -15.72 -12.33
C LEU A 105 -12.61 -17.01 -12.80
N SER A 106 -11.30 -16.90 -13.02
CA SER A 106 -10.45 -17.93 -13.62
C SER A 106 -9.29 -18.29 -12.68
N ALA A 107 -9.62 -18.60 -11.43
CA ALA A 107 -8.63 -18.88 -10.40
C ALA A 107 -7.65 -19.98 -10.82
N VAL A 108 -6.36 -19.68 -10.71
CA VAL A 108 -5.28 -20.65 -10.96
C VAL A 108 -5.25 -21.66 -9.83
N THR A 109 -5.24 -22.94 -10.18
CA THR A 109 -5.20 -24.06 -9.23
C THR A 109 -3.86 -24.79 -9.22
N GLN A 110 -3.08 -24.66 -10.29
CA GLN A 110 -1.75 -25.27 -10.42
C GLN A 110 -0.91 -24.51 -11.44
N ILE A 111 0.39 -24.37 -11.16
CA ILE A 111 1.42 -23.98 -12.12
C ILE A 111 2.37 -25.17 -12.29
N GLN A 112 2.52 -25.67 -13.52
CA GLN A 112 3.49 -26.70 -13.86
C GLN A 112 4.76 -26.03 -14.35
N HIS A 113 5.86 -26.28 -13.66
CA HIS A 113 7.18 -25.71 -13.91
C HIS A 113 7.84 -26.46 -15.08
N THR A 114 7.34 -26.18 -16.29
CA THR A 114 7.84 -26.72 -17.58
C THR A 114 8.28 -25.58 -18.49
N THR A 115 8.94 -25.91 -19.60
CA THR A 115 9.36 -24.92 -20.60
C THR A 115 8.79 -25.31 -21.97
N PRO A 116 7.69 -24.69 -22.43
CA PRO A 116 6.91 -23.61 -21.78
C PRO A 116 6.10 -24.08 -20.56
N ALA A 117 5.78 -23.17 -19.63
CA ALA A 117 5.05 -23.49 -18.41
C ALA A 117 3.57 -23.69 -18.68
N VAL A 118 2.89 -24.54 -17.90
CA VAL A 118 1.45 -24.79 -18.03
C VAL A 118 0.71 -24.32 -16.77
N VAL A 119 -0.19 -23.36 -16.93
CA VAL A 119 -1.02 -22.80 -15.86
C VAL A 119 -2.43 -23.37 -15.98
N ARG A 120 -2.95 -23.97 -14.91
CA ARG A 120 -4.27 -24.61 -14.90
C ARG A 120 -5.26 -23.82 -14.06
N THR A 121 -6.51 -23.82 -14.51
CA THR A 121 -7.68 -23.39 -13.74
C THR A 121 -8.63 -24.57 -13.60
N ALA A 122 -9.76 -24.38 -12.92
CA ALA A 122 -10.78 -25.42 -12.80
C ALA A 122 -11.39 -25.85 -14.16
N LYS A 123 -11.35 -24.99 -15.18
CA LYS A 123 -12.06 -25.19 -16.46
C LYS A 123 -11.16 -25.16 -17.69
N GLY A 124 -9.84 -25.04 -17.52
CA GLY A 124 -8.93 -24.96 -18.65
C GLY A 124 -7.48 -24.79 -18.25
N GLN A 125 -6.65 -24.55 -19.25
CA GLN A 125 -5.22 -24.30 -19.07
C GLN A 125 -4.69 -23.31 -20.11
N VAL A 126 -3.59 -22.66 -19.78
CA VAL A 126 -2.80 -21.83 -20.70
C VAL A 126 -1.36 -22.30 -20.66
N THR A 127 -0.75 -22.40 -21.83
CA THR A 127 0.69 -22.63 -21.97
C THR A 127 1.38 -21.29 -22.23
N ALA A 128 2.40 -20.96 -21.44
CA ALA A 128 3.05 -19.65 -21.49
C ALA A 128 4.58 -19.78 -21.52
N LYS A 129 5.23 -18.94 -22.35
CA LYS A 129 6.70 -18.85 -22.36
C LYS A 129 7.23 -18.36 -21.02
N TYR A 130 6.55 -17.37 -20.42
CA TYR A 130 6.86 -16.81 -19.11
C TYR A 130 5.61 -16.76 -18.24
N VAL A 131 5.77 -17.00 -16.94
CA VAL A 131 4.70 -16.86 -15.93
C VAL A 131 5.14 -15.86 -14.89
N ILE A 132 4.23 -14.96 -14.53
CA ILE A 132 4.44 -13.93 -13.53
C ILE A 132 3.40 -14.13 -12.42
N VAL A 133 3.87 -14.53 -11.24
CA VAL A 133 3.04 -14.77 -10.05
C VAL A 133 2.92 -13.47 -9.26
N ALA A 134 1.72 -12.88 -9.29
CA ALA A 134 1.41 -11.59 -8.64
C ALA A 134 0.15 -11.63 -7.76
N GLY A 135 -0.18 -12.81 -7.20
CA GLY A 135 -1.39 -13.01 -6.39
C GLY A 135 -1.33 -12.42 -4.97
N ASN A 136 -0.12 -12.10 -4.49
CA ASN A 136 0.12 -11.53 -3.16
C ASN A 136 -0.64 -12.32 -2.06
N ALA A 137 -1.37 -11.64 -1.16
CA ALA A 137 -2.11 -12.30 -0.07
C ALA A 137 -3.20 -13.29 -0.54
N TYR A 138 -3.54 -13.29 -1.83
CA TYR A 138 -4.64 -14.07 -2.40
C TYR A 138 -4.17 -15.24 -3.28
N LEU A 139 -2.86 -15.49 -3.37
CA LEU A 139 -2.31 -16.59 -4.19
C LEU A 139 -2.77 -17.98 -3.70
N GLY A 140 -2.97 -18.13 -2.39
CA GLY A 140 -3.31 -19.39 -1.74
C GLY A 140 -2.10 -20.34 -1.59
N ASP A 141 -2.10 -21.12 -0.51
CA ASP A 141 -0.93 -21.91 -0.09
C ASP A 141 -0.59 -23.08 -1.03
N LYS A 142 -1.53 -23.50 -1.88
CA LYS A 142 -1.39 -24.69 -2.72
C LYS A 142 -0.75 -24.40 -4.08
N VAL A 143 -0.87 -23.18 -4.59
CA VAL A 143 -0.39 -22.84 -5.94
C VAL A 143 1.13 -22.76 -5.97
N GLU A 144 1.72 -22.06 -4.99
CA GLU A 144 3.17 -21.95 -4.81
C GLU A 144 3.55 -22.03 -3.32
N PRO A 145 3.69 -23.23 -2.74
CA PRO A 145 3.94 -23.42 -1.31
C PRO A 145 5.23 -22.77 -0.80
N GLU A 146 6.23 -22.58 -1.66
CA GLU A 146 7.49 -21.93 -1.32
C GLU A 146 7.32 -20.42 -1.04
N LEU A 147 6.35 -19.77 -1.70
CA LEU A 147 6.02 -18.36 -1.47
C LEU A 147 5.21 -18.15 -0.20
N ALA A 148 4.27 -19.06 0.08
CA ALA A 148 3.41 -19.00 1.26
C ALA A 148 4.21 -19.04 2.58
N LYS A 149 5.37 -19.72 2.61
CA LYS A 149 6.24 -19.82 3.80
C LYS A 149 6.98 -18.52 4.15
N ARG A 150 7.01 -17.52 3.25
CA ARG A 150 7.86 -16.31 3.38
C ARG A 150 7.11 -15.07 3.85
N SER A 151 5.81 -15.20 4.10
CA SER A 151 4.96 -14.07 4.40
C SER A 151 3.71 -14.47 5.18
N MET A 152 3.03 -13.48 5.75
CA MET A 152 1.82 -13.68 6.54
C MET A 152 0.75 -12.64 6.15
N PRO A 153 -0.50 -13.05 5.84
CA PRO A 153 -1.57 -12.10 5.63
C PRO A 153 -1.91 -11.37 6.94
N CYS A 154 -2.12 -10.06 6.85
CA CYS A 154 -2.47 -9.19 7.97
C CYS A 154 -3.72 -8.37 7.60
N GLY A 155 -4.63 -8.24 8.57
CA GLY A 155 -5.87 -7.50 8.40
C GLY A 155 -5.72 -6.03 8.75
N THR A 156 -6.14 -5.15 7.85
CA THR A 156 -6.39 -3.71 8.12
C THR A 156 -7.89 -3.45 8.20
N GLN A 157 -8.28 -2.41 8.93
CA GLN A 157 -9.68 -2.05 9.17
C GLN A 157 -9.92 -0.64 8.65
N VAL A 158 -11.01 -0.45 7.92
CA VAL A 158 -11.36 0.83 7.31
C VAL A 158 -12.83 1.13 7.54
N ILE A 159 -13.12 2.40 7.81
CA ILE A 159 -14.47 2.95 7.80
C ILE A 159 -14.54 4.14 6.85
N THR A 160 -15.76 4.46 6.42
CA THR A 160 -16.06 5.73 5.76
C THR A 160 -17.30 6.35 6.37
N THR A 161 -17.26 7.67 6.56
CA THR A 161 -18.43 8.42 7.01
C THR A 161 -19.53 8.41 5.93
N GLU A 162 -20.74 8.84 6.31
CA GLU A 162 -21.69 9.40 5.35
C GLU A 162 -21.06 10.55 4.55
N ARG A 163 -21.68 10.93 3.43
CA ARG A 163 -21.23 12.08 2.65
C ARG A 163 -21.29 13.32 3.52
N LEU A 164 -20.15 13.95 3.73
CA LEU A 164 -20.08 15.21 4.46
C LEU A 164 -20.48 16.35 3.52
N SER A 165 -20.97 17.45 4.08
CA SER A 165 -21.01 18.70 3.32
C SER A 165 -19.60 19.09 2.90
N GLU A 166 -19.48 19.78 1.77
CA GLU A 166 -18.18 20.25 1.29
C GLU A 166 -17.47 21.13 2.34
N ASP A 167 -18.21 22.00 3.02
CA ASP A 167 -17.69 22.84 4.10
C ASP A 167 -17.12 22.00 5.25
N LEU A 168 -17.86 20.97 5.70
CA LEU A 168 -17.38 20.10 6.77
C LEU A 168 -16.16 19.31 6.32
N ALA A 169 -16.18 18.70 5.12
CA ALA A 169 -15.04 17.96 4.58
C ALA A 169 -13.78 18.84 4.48
N ARG A 170 -13.88 20.03 3.90
CA ARG A 170 -12.78 20.99 3.78
C ARG A 170 -12.33 21.52 5.13
N SER A 171 -13.22 21.59 6.13
CA SER A 171 -12.81 21.96 7.49
C SER A 171 -11.89 20.91 8.14
N LEU A 172 -11.93 19.63 7.71
CA LEU A 172 -11.06 18.58 8.24
C LEU A 172 -9.66 18.61 7.62
N ILE A 173 -9.61 18.67 6.28
CA ILE A 173 -8.38 18.60 5.48
C ILE A 173 -8.48 19.61 4.34
N PRO A 174 -8.16 20.90 4.56
CA PRO A 174 -8.45 21.98 3.62
C PRO A 174 -7.87 21.79 2.21
N LYS A 175 -6.68 21.17 2.12
CA LYS A 175 -5.99 20.90 0.85
C LYS A 175 -6.28 19.51 0.26
N ASN A 176 -7.09 18.70 0.94
CA ASN A 176 -7.41 17.33 0.54
C ASN A 176 -6.17 16.43 0.30
N TYR A 177 -5.11 16.64 1.08
CA TYR A 177 -3.99 15.71 1.15
C TYR A 177 -4.43 14.42 1.83
N CYS A 178 -3.77 13.31 1.49
CA CYS A 178 -3.87 12.13 2.34
C CYS A 178 -2.95 12.27 3.55
N VAL A 179 -3.31 11.63 4.66
CA VAL A 179 -2.55 11.74 5.90
C VAL A 179 -2.29 10.36 6.47
N GLU A 180 -1.07 10.12 6.93
CA GLU A 180 -0.72 8.98 7.76
C GLU A 180 0.08 9.42 8.99
N ASP A 181 -0.21 8.84 10.14
CA ASP A 181 0.52 9.15 11.36
C ASP A 181 1.82 8.36 11.50
N CYS A 182 2.69 8.87 12.36
CA CYS A 182 4.01 8.30 12.59
C CYS A 182 4.03 7.13 13.60
N ASN A 183 2.89 6.59 14.00
CA ASN A 183 2.83 5.49 14.97
C ASN A 183 3.25 4.15 14.36
N TYR A 184 3.59 3.19 15.22
CA TYR A 184 3.90 1.84 14.77
C TYR A 184 2.68 1.13 14.18
N LEU A 185 1.53 1.26 14.85
CA LEU A 185 0.22 0.93 14.30
C LEU A 185 -0.39 2.24 13.82
N LEU A 186 -0.02 2.62 12.60
CA LEU A 186 -0.42 3.90 12.05
C LEU A 186 -1.93 3.95 11.79
N ASP A 187 -2.50 5.13 11.99
CA ASP A 187 -3.78 5.50 11.41
C ASP A 187 -3.53 6.34 10.15
N TYR A 188 -4.43 6.22 9.17
CA TYR A 188 -4.37 6.99 7.92
C TYR A 188 -5.77 7.38 7.47
N TYR A 189 -5.88 8.49 6.75
CA TYR A 189 -7.17 8.99 6.31
C TYR A 189 -7.05 9.94 5.12
N ARG A 190 -8.14 10.08 4.38
CA ARG A 190 -8.28 10.97 3.23
C ARG A 190 -9.76 11.27 2.99
N LEU A 191 -10.06 12.32 2.24
CA LEU A 191 -11.39 12.48 1.68
C LEU A 191 -11.51 11.69 0.38
N THR A 192 -12.68 11.11 0.16
CA THR A 192 -13.09 10.52 -1.12
C THR A 192 -13.63 11.60 -2.06
N ALA A 193 -13.74 11.29 -3.36
CA ALA A 193 -14.30 12.19 -4.37
C ALA A 193 -15.68 12.78 -4.02
N ASP A 194 -16.51 12.04 -3.28
CA ASP A 194 -17.86 12.44 -2.87
C ASP A 194 -17.92 12.96 -1.42
N ASN A 195 -16.79 13.46 -0.89
CA ASN A 195 -16.66 14.12 0.41
C ASN A 195 -16.97 13.22 1.63
N ARG A 196 -16.72 11.91 1.55
CA ARG A 196 -16.67 11.05 2.74
C ARG A 196 -15.27 11.07 3.31
N LEU A 197 -15.13 11.09 4.64
CA LEU A 197 -13.85 10.81 5.28
C LEU A 197 -13.65 9.29 5.32
N LEU A 198 -12.64 8.81 4.61
CA LEU A 198 -12.12 7.45 4.75
C LEU A 198 -11.08 7.45 5.86
N TYR A 199 -11.23 6.53 6.81
CA TYR A 199 -10.31 6.39 7.95
C TYR A 199 -9.93 4.94 8.12
N GLY A 200 -8.64 4.65 7.92
CA GLY A 200 -8.04 3.36 8.16
C GLY A 200 -7.19 3.35 9.42
N GLY A 201 -7.22 2.24 10.14
CA GLY A 201 -6.45 2.07 11.36
C GLY A 201 -6.88 0.83 12.12
N GLY A 202 -6.21 0.54 13.24
CA GLY A 202 -6.60 -0.60 14.09
C GLY A 202 -6.19 -1.96 13.51
N VAL A 203 -5.04 -2.01 12.84
CA VAL A 203 -4.42 -3.23 12.31
C VAL A 203 -4.46 -4.36 13.35
N VAL A 204 -4.98 -5.51 12.93
CA VAL A 204 -5.03 -6.74 13.71
C VAL A 204 -4.11 -7.76 13.05
N TYR A 205 -3.04 -8.14 13.76
CA TYR A 205 -2.14 -9.20 13.29
C TYR A 205 -2.83 -10.57 13.40
N GLY A 206 -2.68 -11.40 12.37
CA GLY A 206 -3.20 -12.78 12.35
C GLY A 206 -4.48 -13.01 11.54
N ALA A 207 -4.82 -12.11 10.60
CA ALA A 207 -5.90 -12.27 9.62
C ALA A 207 -7.27 -12.66 10.22
N ARG A 208 -7.56 -12.22 11.45
CA ARG A 208 -8.89 -12.34 12.04
C ARG A 208 -9.62 -11.02 11.88
N ASP A 209 -10.77 -11.08 11.21
CA ASP A 209 -11.67 -9.94 11.16
C ASP A 209 -12.16 -9.65 12.59
N PRO A 210 -12.10 -8.39 13.04
CA PRO A 210 -12.67 -8.02 14.32
C PRO A 210 -14.19 -8.17 14.29
N ASP A 211 -14.77 -8.51 15.44
CA ASP A 211 -16.23 -8.67 15.56
C ASP A 211 -16.98 -7.35 15.28
N ASP A 212 -16.31 -6.20 15.47
CA ASP A 212 -16.87 -4.87 15.20
C ASP A 212 -15.77 -3.86 14.79
N VAL A 213 -15.65 -3.62 13.48
CA VAL A 213 -14.73 -2.63 12.88
C VAL A 213 -15.04 -1.22 13.36
N GLU A 214 -16.32 -0.85 13.46
CA GLU A 214 -16.74 0.51 13.77
C GLU A 214 -16.33 0.86 15.20
N ARG A 215 -16.58 -0.03 16.16
CA ARG A 215 -16.18 0.14 17.56
C ARG A 215 -14.66 0.29 17.72
N LEU A 216 -13.86 -0.30 16.84
CA LEU A 216 -12.40 -0.17 16.89
C LEU A 216 -11.89 1.15 16.30
N VAL A 217 -12.47 1.61 15.19
CA VAL A 217 -11.94 2.73 14.41
C VAL A 217 -12.57 4.07 14.80
N VAL A 218 -13.86 4.11 15.13
CA VAL A 218 -14.57 5.37 15.47
C VAL A 218 -13.94 6.13 16.65
N PRO A 219 -13.51 5.50 17.76
CA PRO A 219 -12.83 6.22 18.83
C PRO A 219 -11.55 6.94 18.38
N LYS A 220 -10.83 6.37 17.41
CA LYS A 220 -9.63 6.97 16.83
C LYS A 220 -9.97 8.13 15.91
N LEU A 221 -10.98 7.94 15.04
CA LEU A 221 -11.54 8.99 14.19
C LEU A 221 -11.97 10.19 15.05
N LEU A 222 -12.75 9.99 16.11
CA LEU A 222 -13.24 11.06 16.96
C LEU A 222 -12.13 11.72 17.81
N LYS A 223 -11.06 10.98 18.12
CA LYS A 223 -9.88 11.58 18.74
C LYS A 223 -9.15 12.50 17.77
N THR A 224 -9.13 12.18 16.47
CA THR A 224 -8.52 13.00 15.41
C THR A 224 -9.40 14.17 15.00
N PHE A 225 -10.70 13.94 14.84
CA PHE A 225 -11.69 14.91 14.41
C PHE A 225 -12.91 14.90 15.35
N PRO A 226 -12.83 15.55 16.52
CA PRO A 226 -13.95 15.63 17.46
C PRO A 226 -15.24 16.22 16.86
N GLN A 227 -15.11 17.08 15.85
CA GLN A 227 -16.21 17.70 15.10
C GLN A 227 -17.06 16.69 14.30
N LEU A 228 -16.59 15.45 14.11
CA LEU A 228 -17.36 14.39 13.47
C LEU A 228 -18.26 13.61 14.44
N LYS A 229 -18.39 14.06 15.69
CA LYS A 229 -19.32 13.44 16.64
C LYS A 229 -20.75 13.48 16.11
N GLY A 230 -21.37 12.31 15.99
CA GLY A 230 -22.75 12.15 15.50
C GLY A 230 -22.87 11.93 13.99
N VAL A 231 -21.78 12.04 13.23
CA VAL A 231 -21.74 11.65 11.82
C VAL A 231 -21.83 10.13 11.71
N LYS A 232 -22.67 9.64 10.80
CA LYS A 232 -22.89 8.21 10.57
C LYS A 232 -21.73 7.58 9.82
N ILE A 233 -21.55 6.27 10.01
CA ILE A 233 -20.62 5.44 9.25
C ILE A 233 -21.42 4.63 8.23
N ASP A 234 -21.24 4.93 6.94
CA ASP A 234 -21.97 4.28 5.85
C ASP A 234 -21.34 2.94 5.46
N TYR A 235 -20.00 2.88 5.44
CA TYR A 235 -19.28 1.67 5.05
C TYR A 235 -18.17 1.34 6.03
N ARG A 236 -17.94 0.04 6.18
CA ARG A 236 -16.89 -0.56 7.01
C ARG A 236 -16.41 -1.84 6.32
N TRP A 237 -15.11 -2.07 6.27
CA TRP A 237 -14.56 -3.30 5.70
C TRP A 237 -13.21 -3.63 6.29
N THR A 238 -12.78 -4.86 6.03
CA THR A 238 -11.45 -5.35 6.34
C THR A 238 -10.70 -5.58 5.02
N GLY A 239 -9.38 -5.46 5.06
CA GLY A 239 -8.51 -5.70 3.91
C GLY A 239 -7.30 -6.53 4.30
N ASN A 240 -6.80 -7.36 3.38
CA ASN A 240 -5.61 -8.15 3.61
C ASN A 240 -4.40 -7.58 2.88
N PHE A 241 -3.30 -7.37 3.61
CA PHE A 241 -1.99 -7.15 3.02
C PHE A 241 -1.04 -8.29 3.40
N LEU A 242 -0.05 -8.53 2.54
CA LEU A 242 0.94 -9.59 2.75
C LEU A 242 2.18 -9.01 3.43
N LEU A 243 2.40 -9.37 4.69
CA LEU A 243 3.53 -8.92 5.49
C LEU A 243 4.73 -9.85 5.31
N THR A 244 5.90 -9.26 5.09
CA THR A 244 7.19 -9.97 5.07
C THR A 244 7.98 -9.65 6.34
N LEU A 245 8.90 -10.54 6.74
CA LEU A 245 9.67 -10.34 7.97
C LEU A 245 10.53 -9.06 7.93
N SER A 246 11.13 -8.77 6.78
CA SER A 246 11.94 -7.56 6.55
C SER A 246 11.11 -6.32 6.24
N ARG A 247 9.79 -6.47 6.02
CA ARG A 247 8.88 -5.44 5.47
C ARG A 247 9.25 -4.92 4.08
N MET A 248 10.24 -5.53 3.43
CA MET A 248 10.61 -5.24 2.05
C MET A 248 9.79 -6.12 1.09
N PRO A 249 9.48 -5.64 -0.12
CA PRO A 249 8.86 -6.45 -1.15
C PRO A 249 9.78 -7.61 -1.56
N GLN A 250 9.18 -8.75 -1.93
CA GLN A 250 9.90 -9.95 -2.34
C GLN A 250 9.74 -10.13 -3.85
N PHE A 251 10.86 -10.01 -4.58
CA PHE A 251 10.91 -10.23 -6.02
C PHE A 251 11.77 -11.45 -6.28
N GLY A 252 11.48 -12.26 -7.30
CA GLY A 252 12.41 -13.32 -7.63
C GLY A 252 11.94 -14.28 -8.69
N ARG A 253 12.65 -15.40 -8.76
CA ARG A 253 12.45 -16.48 -9.71
C ARG A 253 12.10 -17.74 -8.94
N LEU A 254 11.10 -18.47 -9.42
CA LEU A 254 10.75 -19.81 -8.97
C LEU A 254 11.40 -20.87 -9.87
N ASP A 255 11.50 -20.56 -11.17
CA ASP A 255 12.20 -21.36 -12.19
C ASP A 255 12.77 -20.38 -13.25
N THR A 256 13.45 -20.93 -14.26
CA THR A 256 14.01 -20.27 -15.44
C THR A 256 13.03 -19.34 -16.16
N ASN A 257 11.73 -19.67 -16.19
CA ASN A 257 10.69 -18.90 -16.86
C ASN A 257 9.50 -18.50 -15.96
N ILE A 258 9.63 -18.65 -14.63
CA ILE A 258 8.58 -18.35 -13.66
C ILE A 258 9.11 -17.34 -12.64
N TYR A 259 8.48 -16.17 -12.59
CA TYR A 259 8.86 -15.04 -11.74
C TYR A 259 7.77 -14.74 -10.73
N TYR A 260 8.11 -14.11 -9.61
CA TYR A 260 7.14 -13.65 -8.63
C TYR A 260 7.50 -12.26 -8.10
N MET A 261 6.46 -11.48 -7.77
CA MET A 261 6.58 -10.29 -6.93
C MET A 261 5.42 -10.29 -5.92
N GLN A 262 5.75 -10.19 -4.64
CA GLN A 262 4.75 -10.24 -3.55
C GLN A 262 5.24 -9.48 -2.31
N GLY A 263 4.43 -9.48 -1.25
CA GLY A 263 4.93 -9.14 0.08
C GLY A 263 5.20 -7.65 0.28
N TYR A 264 4.39 -6.80 -0.35
CA TYR A 264 4.57 -5.35 -0.34
C TYR A 264 4.33 -4.68 1.03
N SER A 265 3.93 -5.44 2.06
CA SER A 265 3.87 -4.99 3.47
C SER A 265 3.13 -3.67 3.71
N GLY A 266 2.06 -3.41 2.95
CA GLY A 266 1.24 -2.18 3.05
C GLY A 266 1.63 -1.05 2.10
N HIS A 267 2.61 -1.25 1.21
CA HIS A 267 3.09 -0.25 0.24
C HIS A 267 2.88 -0.71 -1.21
N GLY A 268 1.82 -1.48 -1.45
CA GLY A 268 1.58 -2.19 -2.70
C GLY A 268 1.38 -1.29 -3.91
N VAL A 269 0.64 -0.19 -3.79
CA VAL A 269 0.24 0.61 -4.95
C VAL A 269 1.44 1.15 -5.72
N THR A 270 2.33 1.90 -5.09
CA THR A 270 3.50 2.44 -5.79
C THR A 270 4.52 1.35 -6.16
N CYS A 271 4.71 0.36 -5.28
CA CYS A 271 5.72 -0.68 -5.50
C CYS A 271 5.34 -1.65 -6.62
N THR A 272 4.05 -1.99 -6.78
CA THR A 272 3.58 -2.87 -7.87
C THR A 272 3.75 -2.25 -9.25
N HIS A 273 3.63 -0.92 -9.35
CA HIS A 273 3.85 -0.20 -10.60
C HIS A 273 5.32 -0.23 -11.01
N LEU A 274 6.23 -0.04 -10.05
CA LEU A 274 7.66 -0.27 -10.26
C LEU A 274 7.93 -1.73 -10.63
N ALA A 275 7.38 -2.70 -9.89
CA ALA A 275 7.54 -4.13 -10.15
C ALA A 275 7.16 -4.50 -11.58
N GLY A 276 6.01 -3.99 -12.06
CA GLY A 276 5.55 -4.19 -13.43
C GLY A 276 6.50 -3.63 -14.50
N ARG A 277 7.16 -2.50 -14.22
CA ARG A 277 8.20 -1.95 -15.11
C ARG A 277 9.47 -2.81 -15.08
N LEU A 278 9.95 -3.18 -13.90
CA LEU A 278 11.18 -3.97 -13.76
C LEU A 278 11.05 -5.37 -14.38
N ILE A 279 9.90 -6.04 -14.24
CA ILE A 279 9.71 -7.34 -14.90
C ILE A 279 9.63 -7.18 -16.43
N ALA A 280 9.08 -6.08 -16.93
CA ALA A 280 9.05 -5.81 -18.37
C ALA A 280 10.45 -5.49 -18.95
N GLU A 281 11.33 -4.84 -18.17
CA GLU A 281 12.74 -4.64 -18.49
C GLU A 281 13.49 -5.98 -18.53
N LEU A 282 13.30 -6.81 -17.49
CA LEU A 282 13.88 -8.15 -17.40
C LEU A 282 13.53 -9.00 -18.61
N LEU A 283 12.25 -9.04 -18.99
CA LEU A 283 11.79 -9.85 -20.12
C LEU A 283 12.28 -9.32 -21.48
N ARG A 284 12.78 -8.08 -21.54
CA ARG A 284 13.46 -7.49 -22.71
C ARG A 284 14.97 -7.71 -22.71
N GLY A 285 15.52 -8.34 -21.68
CA GLY A 285 16.94 -8.68 -21.57
C GLY A 285 17.73 -7.81 -20.60
N ASP A 286 17.09 -6.88 -19.88
CA ASP A 286 17.74 -6.07 -18.86
C ASP A 286 17.24 -6.45 -17.46
N ALA A 287 18.02 -7.29 -16.78
CA ALA A 287 17.66 -7.82 -15.46
C ALA A 287 18.22 -6.98 -14.30
N GLU A 288 19.07 -5.97 -14.54
CA GLU A 288 19.90 -5.34 -13.49
C GLU A 288 19.06 -4.84 -12.31
N ARG A 289 18.01 -4.09 -12.62
CA ARG A 289 17.15 -3.45 -11.61
C ARG A 289 16.23 -4.45 -10.92
N PHE A 290 15.76 -5.47 -11.64
CA PHE A 290 14.98 -6.56 -11.03
C PHE A 290 15.86 -7.37 -10.07
N ASP A 291 17.10 -7.67 -10.47
CA ASP A 291 18.04 -8.45 -9.68
C ASP A 291 18.49 -7.73 -8.41
N ALA A 292 18.55 -6.39 -8.43
CA ALA A 292 18.76 -5.60 -7.22
C ALA A 292 17.70 -5.90 -6.13
N PHE A 293 16.43 -6.09 -6.51
CA PHE A 293 15.39 -6.53 -5.56
C PHE A 293 15.45 -8.03 -5.29
N ALA A 294 15.70 -8.85 -6.31
CA ALA A 294 15.71 -10.31 -6.16
C ALA A 294 16.84 -10.81 -5.25
N ASN A 295 17.92 -10.04 -5.14
CA ASN A 295 19.06 -10.32 -4.26
C ASN A 295 18.82 -9.89 -2.79
N LEU A 296 17.69 -9.25 -2.47
CA LEU A 296 17.36 -8.93 -1.09
C LEU A 296 17.04 -10.22 -0.30
N PRO A 297 17.37 -10.28 1.01
CA PRO A 297 17.07 -11.46 1.80
C PRO A 297 15.57 -11.67 1.98
N HIS A 298 15.06 -12.83 1.55
CA HIS A 298 13.66 -13.24 1.76
C HIS A 298 13.56 -14.29 2.87
N TYR A 299 13.58 -13.81 4.11
CA TYR A 299 13.50 -14.68 5.28
C TYR A 299 12.15 -15.41 5.38
N PRO A 300 12.14 -16.69 5.80
CA PRO A 300 10.89 -17.39 6.10
C PRO A 300 10.17 -16.70 7.25
N PHE A 301 8.83 -16.69 7.20
CA PHE A 301 8.04 -16.17 8.30
C PHE A 301 7.97 -17.21 9.42
N PRO A 302 8.37 -16.90 10.68
CA PRO A 302 8.40 -17.90 11.73
C PRO A 302 7.00 -18.44 12.05
N ARG A 303 6.81 -19.77 12.02
CA ARG A 303 5.50 -20.41 12.31
C ARG A 303 4.96 -20.11 13.72
N ARG A 304 5.82 -19.81 14.69
CA ARG A 304 5.42 -19.39 16.06
C ARG A 304 5.07 -17.89 16.16
N ALA A 305 5.36 -17.09 15.14
CA ALA A 305 5.06 -15.65 15.11
C ALA A 305 3.59 -15.34 14.79
N HIS A 306 2.80 -16.33 14.36
CA HIS A 306 1.35 -16.20 14.18
C HIS A 306 0.65 -15.74 15.48
N ALA A 307 1.24 -16.03 16.65
CA ALA A 307 0.76 -15.57 17.97
C ALA A 307 1.57 -14.41 18.58
N ALA A 308 2.72 -14.05 18.00
CA ALA A 308 3.73 -13.18 18.64
C ALA A 308 4.12 -11.94 17.82
N CYS A 309 3.39 -11.61 16.74
CA CYS A 309 3.68 -10.45 15.89
C CYS A 309 3.51 -9.08 16.62
N ALA A 310 2.98 -9.09 17.85
CA ALA A 310 2.98 -7.94 18.74
C ALA A 310 4.33 -7.68 19.46
N VAL A 311 5.29 -8.63 19.44
CA VAL A 311 6.46 -8.61 20.35
C VAL A 311 7.79 -8.96 19.67
N TYR A 312 7.94 -8.83 18.35
CA TYR A 312 9.30 -8.90 17.76
C TYR A 312 10.05 -7.58 17.98
N ARG A 313 10.50 -7.38 19.24
CA ARG A 313 11.57 -6.45 19.61
C ARG A 313 12.90 -7.19 19.38
N ASP A 314 13.54 -6.96 18.23
CA ASP A 314 14.99 -7.21 18.19
C ASP A 314 15.66 -6.16 19.09
N GLY A 315 16.68 -6.56 19.84
CA GLY A 315 17.41 -5.76 20.84
C GLY A 315 18.18 -4.55 20.29
N ARG A 316 17.79 -4.04 19.11
CA ARG A 316 18.37 -2.88 18.41
C ARG A 316 17.37 -1.77 18.11
N GLY A 317 16.21 -1.77 18.76
CA GLY A 317 15.19 -0.74 18.57
C GLY A 317 14.01 -1.22 17.72
N VAL A 318 12.90 -0.50 17.83
CA VAL A 318 11.64 -0.81 17.15
C VAL A 318 11.87 -0.67 15.64
N LEU A 319 11.71 -1.76 14.88
CA LEU A 319 11.56 -1.69 13.42
C LEU A 319 10.31 -0.86 13.12
N GLN A 320 10.47 0.44 12.86
CA GLN A 320 9.39 1.26 12.34
C GLN A 320 8.96 0.69 10.98
N PRO A 321 7.66 0.78 10.61
CA PRO A 321 7.25 0.45 9.25
C PRO A 321 8.10 1.24 8.25
N ALA A 322 8.59 0.56 7.21
CA ALA A 322 9.38 1.20 6.15
C ALA A 322 8.53 2.29 5.50
N ARG A 323 8.88 3.56 5.69
CA ARG A 323 8.20 4.67 5.02
C ARG A 323 8.81 4.88 3.65
N SER A 324 7.96 5.06 2.64
CA SER A 324 8.39 5.41 1.30
C SER A 324 7.79 6.76 0.93
N SER A 325 8.60 7.63 0.33
CA SER A 325 8.10 8.86 -0.27
C SER A 325 7.44 8.56 -1.63
N GLY A 326 6.60 9.49 -2.08
CA GLY A 326 5.76 9.35 -3.27
C GLY A 326 4.59 8.39 -3.03
N ARG A 327 4.25 8.11 -1.76
CA ARG A 327 3.22 7.16 -1.39
C ARG A 327 1.84 7.63 -1.87
N LEU A 328 1.05 6.68 -2.37
CA LEU A 328 -0.36 6.88 -2.61
C LEU A 328 -1.19 6.12 -1.57
N ILE A 329 -1.98 6.83 -0.76
CA ILE A 329 -3.00 6.19 0.09
C ILE A 329 -4.17 5.79 -0.83
N SER A 330 -4.65 4.56 -0.69
CA SER A 330 -5.44 3.93 -1.74
C SER A 330 -6.44 2.90 -1.22
N ASP A 331 -6.99 3.08 -0.02
CA ASP A 331 -8.07 2.19 0.44
C ASP A 331 -9.45 2.67 0.01
#